data_AF-A0A5N5KCD7-F1
#
_entry.id   AF-A0A5N5KCD7-F1
#
_cell.length_a   1.000
_cell.length_b   1.000
_cell.length_c   1.000
_cell.angle_alpha   90.00
_cell.angle_beta   90.00
_cell.angle_gamma   90.00
#
_symmetry.space_group_name_H-M   'P 1'
#
loop_
_entity.id
_entity.type
_entity.pdbx_description
1 polymer ?
#
loop_
_entity_poly.entity_id
_entity_poly.type
_entity_poly.pdbx_seq_one_letter_code
_entity_poly.pdbx_strand_id
1 'polypeptide(L)'
;MEDKRFYLAVGIQFMQQCTGINIVTYYAAELMWYIAASFVTWYTIDRVGRRRLLIGMAVRMSLVLVREAVAIGVGRDKCAMAAVVCVFLFEACFTWGWMACVWVYPPEILPLSIRAKGSGVAVAADFLGNYLVVQVTPVGIREMGAWFFLVWAVFNVVDAVIVWLCYPETGGLTLEAVDRVFTREEEGSGSTADEGGHATGLQKLQWSKVRVAADMLRESPAAARKRATMEGESERGLLAGDDTPGYGTAATEI
;
A
#
# COMPACT_ATOMS: atom_id res chain seq x y z
N MET A 1 -9.53 2.32 25.01
CA MET A 1 -9.49 3.38 23.96
C MET A 1 -8.18 3.36 23.17
N GLU A 2 -7.04 3.11 23.81
CA GLU A 2 -5.72 2.90 23.17
C GLU A 2 -5.63 1.59 22.36
N ASP A 3 -6.52 0.64 22.62
CA ASP A 3 -6.38 -0.76 22.19
C ASP A 3 -6.43 -0.93 20.67
N LYS A 4 -7.35 -0.24 19.97
CA LYS A 4 -7.54 -0.42 18.52
C LYS A 4 -6.33 0.09 17.70
N ARG A 5 -5.79 1.25 18.07
CA ARG A 5 -4.60 1.83 17.41
C ARG A 5 -3.38 0.94 17.64
N PHE A 6 -3.26 0.41 18.86
CA PHE A 6 -2.21 -0.54 19.22
C PHE A 6 -2.29 -1.82 18.39
N TYR A 7 -3.46 -2.45 18.25
CA TYR A 7 -3.61 -3.64 17.42
C TYR A 7 -3.30 -3.40 15.94
N LEU A 8 -3.66 -2.23 15.40
CA LEU A 8 -3.32 -1.87 14.02
C LEU A 8 -1.80 -1.71 13.83
N ALA A 9 -1.11 -1.11 14.79
CA ALA A 9 0.35 -0.95 14.79
C ALA A 9 1.07 -2.30 14.86
N VAL A 10 0.62 -3.20 15.74
CA VAL A 10 1.18 -4.55 15.86
C VAL A 10 0.86 -5.40 14.63
N GLY A 11 -0.38 -5.33 14.16
CA GLY A 11 -0.85 -6.11 13.01
C GLY A 11 -0.12 -5.77 11.72
N ILE A 12 0.18 -4.50 11.45
CA ILE A 12 0.84 -4.10 10.20
C ILE A 12 2.29 -4.59 10.12
N GLN A 13 2.98 -4.58 11.25
CA GLN A 13 4.33 -5.14 11.37
C GLN A 13 4.33 -6.65 11.21
N PHE A 14 3.38 -7.36 11.83
CA PHE A 14 3.25 -8.80 11.63
C PHE A 14 2.91 -9.17 10.17
N MET A 15 1.95 -8.46 9.55
CA MET A 15 1.56 -8.68 8.14
C MET A 15 2.74 -8.45 7.18
N GLN A 16 3.66 -7.54 7.47
CA GLN A 16 4.87 -7.35 6.66
C GLN A 16 5.62 -8.66 6.46
N GLN A 17 5.74 -9.48 7.50
CA GLN A 17 6.44 -10.77 7.43
C GLN A 17 5.61 -11.81 6.66
N CYS A 18 4.28 -11.75 6.76
CA CYS A 18 3.35 -12.58 6.01
C CYS A 18 3.32 -12.28 4.49
N THR A 19 3.99 -11.22 4.02
CA THR A 19 4.16 -10.98 2.58
C THR A 19 5.05 -12.03 1.91
N GLY A 20 5.88 -12.76 2.68
CA GLY A 20 6.84 -13.74 2.18
C GLY A 20 8.22 -13.17 1.84
N ILE A 21 8.52 -11.92 2.22
CA ILE A 21 9.77 -11.24 1.87
C ILE A 21 11.04 -12.00 2.27
N ASN A 22 11.02 -12.66 3.43
CA ASN A 22 12.17 -13.41 3.92
C ASN A 22 12.57 -14.54 2.98
N ILE A 23 11.59 -15.19 2.34
CA ILE A 23 11.84 -16.30 1.41
C ILE A 23 12.70 -15.81 0.26
N VAL A 24 12.28 -14.72 -0.37
CA VAL A 24 12.96 -14.12 -1.51
C VAL A 24 14.37 -13.66 -1.11
N THR A 25 14.49 -12.95 0.02
CA THR A 25 15.76 -12.42 0.51
C THR A 25 16.76 -13.49 0.97
N TYR A 26 16.31 -14.70 1.39
CA TYR A 26 17.23 -15.79 1.74
C TYR A 26 17.85 -16.47 0.53
N TYR A 27 17.11 -16.56 -0.58
CA TYR A 27 17.55 -17.27 -1.78
C TYR A 27 18.21 -16.36 -2.81
N ALA A 28 18.10 -15.05 -2.68
CA ALA A 28 18.70 -14.08 -3.59
C ALA A 28 19.48 -12.98 -2.84
N ALA A 29 20.72 -12.73 -3.25
CA ALA A 29 21.57 -11.69 -2.68
C ALA A 29 21.33 -10.35 -3.41
N GLU A 30 20.34 -9.59 -2.93
CA GLU A 30 19.76 -8.46 -3.67
C GLU A 30 20.00 -7.08 -3.03
N LEU A 31 20.92 -6.98 -2.09
CA LEU A 31 21.13 -5.75 -1.30
C LEU A 31 21.33 -4.49 -2.17
N MET A 32 22.00 -4.61 -3.32
CA MET A 32 22.20 -3.48 -4.25
C MET A 32 20.89 -3.06 -4.92
N TRP A 33 20.01 -4.02 -5.22
CA TRP A 33 18.69 -3.74 -5.79
C TRP A 33 17.77 -3.07 -4.77
N TYR A 34 17.77 -3.54 -3.51
CA TYR A 34 17.07 -2.88 -2.40
C TYR A 34 17.42 -1.39 -2.31
N ILE A 35 18.72 -1.06 -2.37
CA ILE A 35 19.19 0.32 -2.33
C ILE A 35 18.67 1.12 -3.52
N ALA A 36 18.74 0.55 -4.73
CA ALA A 36 18.26 1.21 -5.94
C ALA A 36 16.73 1.44 -5.90
N ALA A 37 15.96 0.42 -5.52
CA ALA A 37 14.51 0.49 -5.43
C ALA A 37 14.02 1.49 -4.36
N SER A 38 14.80 1.68 -3.29
CA SER A 38 14.49 2.60 -2.19
C SER A 38 14.47 4.08 -2.58
N PHE A 39 15.09 4.48 -3.70
CA PHE A 39 14.95 5.86 -4.20
C PHE A 39 13.53 6.15 -4.72
N VAL A 40 12.86 5.15 -5.28
CA VAL A 40 11.50 5.28 -5.83
C VAL A 40 10.46 5.32 -4.70
N THR A 41 10.57 4.43 -3.71
CA THR A 41 10.59 4.80 -2.29
C THR A 41 10.12 6.18 -1.89
N TRP A 42 11.12 7.04 -1.70
CA TRP A 42 10.99 8.42 -1.24
C TRP A 42 10.06 9.27 -2.10
N TYR A 43 10.04 9.04 -3.41
CA TYR A 43 9.16 9.78 -4.30
C TYR A 43 7.69 9.34 -4.19
N THR A 44 7.44 8.04 -4.01
CA THR A 44 6.10 7.46 -4.07
C THR A 44 5.33 7.57 -2.74
N ILE A 45 6.02 7.45 -1.60
CA ILE A 45 5.39 7.37 -0.27
C ILE A 45 4.49 8.58 0.08
N ASP A 46 4.94 9.79 -0.25
CA ASP A 46 4.19 11.01 0.06
C ASP A 46 3.21 11.43 -1.04
N ARG A 47 3.41 10.97 -2.27
CA ARG A 47 2.55 11.32 -3.42
C ARG A 47 1.33 10.43 -3.55
N VAL A 48 1.48 9.13 -3.27
CA VAL A 48 0.43 8.12 -3.50
C VAL A 48 -0.44 7.90 -2.25
N GLY A 49 0.14 8.04 -1.06
CA GLY A 49 -0.51 7.72 0.22
C GLY A 49 -0.23 6.29 0.67
N ARG A 50 -0.27 6.05 1.99
CA ARG A 50 0.19 4.80 2.61
C ARG A 50 -0.75 3.65 2.28
N ARG A 51 -2.07 3.87 2.39
CA ARG A 51 -3.09 2.83 2.17
C ARG A 51 -3.10 2.35 0.73
N ARG A 52 -3.02 3.27 -0.23
CA ARG A 52 -3.04 2.96 -1.66
C ARG A 52 -1.77 2.19 -2.08
N LEU A 53 -0.62 2.51 -1.48
CA LEU A 53 0.62 1.78 -1.69
C LEU A 53 0.56 0.37 -1.12
N LEU A 54 0.12 0.20 0.13
CA LEU A 54 -0.01 -1.12 0.76
C LEU A 54 -0.90 -2.07 -0.05
N ILE A 55 -2.11 -1.62 -0.42
CA ILE A 55 -3.05 -2.43 -1.22
C ILE A 55 -2.51 -2.69 -2.62
N GLY A 56 -2.07 -1.63 -3.31
CA GLY A 56 -1.65 -1.71 -4.71
C GLY A 56 -0.38 -2.53 -4.91
N MET A 57 0.54 -2.53 -3.94
CA MET A 57 1.74 -3.36 -3.98
C MET A 57 1.45 -4.79 -3.51
N ALA A 58 0.59 -5.00 -2.51
CA ALA A 58 0.19 -6.35 -2.07
C ALA A 58 -0.43 -7.17 -3.20
N VAL A 59 -1.34 -6.56 -3.98
CA VAL A 59 -1.94 -7.22 -5.14
C VAL A 59 -0.89 -7.56 -6.20
N ARG A 60 0.06 -6.65 -6.47
CA ARG A 60 1.15 -6.89 -7.43
C ARG A 60 2.09 -8.00 -6.95
N MET A 61 2.47 -8.00 -5.68
CA MET A 61 3.28 -9.05 -5.08
C MET A 61 2.61 -10.42 -5.18
N SER A 62 1.31 -10.50 -4.92
CA SER A 62 0.53 -11.73 -5.11
C SER A 62 0.60 -12.23 -6.56
N LEU A 63 0.39 -11.37 -7.55
CA LEU A 63 0.47 -11.73 -8.97
C LEU A 63 1.87 -12.21 -9.37
N VAL A 64 2.91 -11.58 -8.84
CA VAL A 64 4.30 -11.95 -9.11
C VAL A 64 4.64 -13.30 -8.50
N LEU A 65 4.23 -13.57 -7.25
CA LEU A 65 4.43 -14.88 -6.60
C LEU A 65 3.71 -16.02 -7.34
N VAL A 66 2.51 -15.77 -7.88
CA VAL A 66 1.80 -16.75 -8.71
C VAL A 66 2.59 -17.05 -10.00
N ARG A 67 3.12 -16.01 -10.66
CA ARG A 67 3.94 -16.18 -11.87
C ARG A 67 5.23 -16.92 -11.58
N GLU A 68 5.87 -16.62 -10.45
CA GLU A 68 7.07 -17.30 -10.00
C GLU A 68 6.83 -18.78 -9.71
N ALA A 69 5.75 -19.11 -8.99
CA ALA A 69 5.35 -20.50 -8.72
C ALA A 69 5.16 -21.30 -10.02
N VAL A 70 4.52 -20.70 -11.02
CA VAL A 70 4.31 -21.34 -12.34
C VAL A 70 5.61 -21.46 -13.12
N ALA A 71 6.46 -20.43 -13.12
CA ALA A 71 7.74 -20.44 -13.82
C ALA A 71 8.67 -21.55 -13.31
N ILE A 72 8.76 -21.71 -11.99
CA ILE A 72 9.60 -22.74 -11.35
C ILE A 72 8.93 -24.12 -11.45
N GLY A 73 7.62 -24.20 -11.21
CA GLY A 73 6.88 -25.47 -11.17
C GLY A 73 6.74 -26.17 -12.53
N VAL A 74 6.53 -25.40 -13.62
CA VAL A 74 6.29 -25.94 -14.97
C VAL A 74 7.50 -25.75 -15.88
N GLY A 75 8.08 -24.56 -15.85
CA GLY A 75 9.10 -24.14 -16.83
C GLY A 75 10.51 -24.68 -16.58
N ARG A 76 10.81 -25.09 -15.33
CA ARG A 76 12.14 -25.55 -14.88
C ARG A 76 13.25 -24.67 -15.49
N ASP A 77 14.25 -25.29 -16.12
CA ASP A 77 15.45 -24.63 -16.63
C ASP A 77 15.16 -23.60 -17.75
N LYS A 78 14.10 -23.80 -18.53
CA LYS A 78 13.74 -22.89 -19.64
C LYS A 78 13.15 -21.56 -19.16
N CYS A 79 12.67 -21.52 -17.92
CA CYS A 79 12.05 -20.33 -17.32
C CYS A 79 12.87 -19.74 -16.16
N ALA A 80 14.12 -20.19 -15.96
CA ALA A 80 14.97 -19.70 -14.88
C ALA A 80 15.16 -18.17 -14.90
N MET A 81 15.38 -17.58 -16.08
CA MET A 81 15.49 -16.12 -16.22
C MET A 81 14.19 -15.40 -15.84
N ALA A 82 13.03 -15.97 -16.18
CA ALA A 82 11.74 -15.39 -15.83
C ALA A 82 11.50 -15.43 -14.31
N ALA A 83 11.92 -16.50 -13.63
CA ALA A 83 11.87 -16.60 -12.17
C ALA A 83 12.74 -15.51 -11.53
N VAL A 84 13.98 -15.31 -11.98
CA VAL A 84 14.86 -14.24 -11.49
C VAL A 84 14.23 -12.85 -11.65
N VAL A 85 13.63 -12.55 -12.81
CA VAL A 85 12.93 -11.28 -13.01
C VAL A 85 11.74 -11.11 -12.05
N CYS A 86 11.02 -12.20 -11.74
CA CYS A 86 9.93 -12.16 -10.78
C CYS A 86 10.42 -11.83 -9.36
N VAL A 87 11.53 -12.41 -8.92
CA VAL A 87 12.15 -12.14 -7.61
C VAL A 87 12.47 -10.64 -7.46
N PHE A 88 13.19 -10.06 -8.42
CA PHE A 88 13.49 -8.61 -8.42
C PHE A 88 12.24 -7.73 -8.47
N LEU A 89 11.22 -8.13 -9.25
CA LEU A 89 9.97 -7.38 -9.35
C LEU A 89 9.15 -7.45 -8.06
N PHE A 90 9.15 -8.60 -7.39
CA PHE A 90 8.52 -8.79 -6.09
C PHE A 90 9.19 -7.87 -5.06
N GLU A 91 10.52 -7.89 -4.99
CA GLU A 91 11.29 -7.06 -4.05
C GLU A 91 11.08 -5.56 -4.30
N ALA A 92 11.01 -5.15 -5.57
CA ALA A 92 10.70 -3.77 -5.91
C ALA A 92 9.30 -3.36 -5.42
N CYS A 93 8.29 -4.20 -5.64
CA CYS A 93 6.94 -3.94 -5.15
C CYS A 93 6.88 -3.89 -3.61
N PHE A 94 7.58 -4.82 -2.94
CA PHE A 94 7.70 -4.82 -1.48
C PHE A 94 8.33 -3.52 -0.98
N THR A 95 9.45 -3.12 -1.58
CA THR A 95 10.20 -1.91 -1.21
C THR A 95 9.39 -0.63 -1.39
N TRP A 96 8.65 -0.52 -2.50
CA TRP A 96 7.85 0.67 -2.82
C TRP A 96 6.57 0.80 -2.00
N GLY A 97 6.08 -0.28 -1.41
CA GLY A 97 4.84 -0.28 -0.64
C GLY A 97 5.07 -0.61 0.81
N TRP A 98 5.35 -1.88 1.06
CA TRP A 98 5.32 -2.46 2.39
C TRP A 98 6.50 -1.98 3.22
N MET A 99 7.73 -2.07 2.70
CA MET A 99 8.94 -1.71 3.45
C MET A 99 8.82 -0.33 4.08
N ALA A 100 8.56 0.75 3.34
CA ALA A 100 8.52 2.07 3.97
C ALA A 100 7.23 2.32 4.78
N CYS A 101 6.07 1.86 4.30
CA CYS A 101 4.80 2.22 4.93
C CYS A 101 4.60 1.58 6.31
N VAL A 102 5.00 0.32 6.49
CA VAL A 102 4.85 -0.44 7.75
C VAL A 102 5.68 0.15 8.91
N TRP A 103 6.81 0.82 8.62
CA TRP A 103 7.65 1.47 9.63
C TRP A 103 7.17 2.89 9.96
N VAL A 104 6.55 3.56 9.01
CA VAL A 104 6.02 4.91 9.17
C VAL A 104 4.62 4.93 9.78
N TYR A 105 3.82 3.89 9.53
CA TYR A 105 2.42 3.87 9.95
C TYR A 105 2.19 3.75 11.47
N PRO A 106 2.90 2.88 12.23
CA PRO A 106 2.76 2.80 13.69
C PRO A 106 2.97 4.15 14.41
N PRO A 107 4.05 4.92 14.17
CA PRO A 107 4.22 6.22 14.82
C PRO A 107 3.20 7.27 14.35
N GLU A 108 2.60 7.14 13.16
CA GLU A 108 1.54 8.03 12.68
C GLU A 108 0.21 7.81 13.42
N ILE A 109 -0.15 6.57 13.75
CA ILE A 109 -1.44 6.26 14.40
C ILE A 109 -1.37 6.23 15.93
N LEU A 110 -0.20 5.94 16.51
CA LEU A 110 -0.04 5.80 17.95
C LEU A 110 -0.01 7.19 18.62
N PRO A 111 -0.81 7.39 19.69
CA PRO A 111 -0.81 8.64 20.42
C PRO A 111 0.54 8.85 21.11
N LEU A 112 0.94 10.11 21.26
CA LEU A 112 2.26 10.52 21.76
C LEU A 112 2.63 9.87 23.10
N SER A 113 1.67 9.65 24.00
CA SER A 113 1.86 9.06 25.33
C SER A 113 2.41 7.64 25.31
N ILE A 114 1.96 6.80 24.38
CA ILE A 114 2.30 5.36 24.32
C ILE A 114 3.13 5.00 23.10
N ARG A 115 3.41 5.94 22.20
CA ARG A 115 4.08 5.70 20.91
C ARG A 115 5.35 4.86 21.04
N ALA A 116 6.24 5.20 21.97
CA ALA A 116 7.49 4.45 22.15
C ALA A 116 7.25 2.98 22.56
N LYS A 117 6.34 2.75 23.51
CA LYS A 117 6.00 1.40 24.00
C LYS A 117 5.26 0.60 22.92
N GLY A 118 4.27 1.23 22.28
CA GLY A 118 3.47 0.62 21.21
C GLY A 118 4.32 0.25 19.99
N SER A 119 5.21 1.14 19.54
CA SER A 119 6.16 0.84 18.48
C SER A 119 7.13 -0.26 18.87
N GLY A 120 7.62 -0.30 20.11
CA GLY A 120 8.48 -1.38 20.59
C GLY A 120 7.81 -2.76 20.51
N VAL A 121 6.54 -2.87 20.91
CA VAL A 121 5.79 -4.13 20.79
C VAL A 121 5.48 -4.47 19.33
N ALA A 122 5.20 -3.47 18.49
CA ALA A 122 4.98 -3.68 17.07
C ALA A 122 6.25 -4.24 16.39
N VAL A 123 7.43 -3.72 16.74
CA VAL A 123 8.72 -4.27 16.29
C VAL A 123 8.96 -5.67 16.84
N ALA A 124 8.60 -5.95 18.09
CA ALA A 124 8.68 -7.32 18.62
C ALA A 124 7.80 -8.30 17.84
N ALA A 125 6.61 -7.86 17.40
CA ALA A 125 5.74 -8.66 16.54
C ALA A 125 6.30 -8.87 15.12
N ASP A 126 7.01 -7.88 14.57
CA ASP A 126 7.77 -8.02 13.32
C ASP A 126 8.81 -9.14 13.45
N PHE A 127 9.67 -9.09 14.47
CA PHE A 127 10.68 -10.12 14.68
C PHE A 127 10.09 -11.50 14.99
N LEU A 128 8.96 -11.56 15.70
CA LEU A 128 8.24 -12.81 15.91
C LEU A 128 7.68 -13.38 14.61
N GLY A 129 7.06 -12.54 13.78
CA GLY A 129 6.58 -12.93 12.45
C GLY A 129 7.72 -13.42 11.56
N ASN A 130 8.86 -12.71 11.59
CA ASN A 130 10.08 -13.10 10.88
C ASN A 130 10.51 -14.51 11.30
N TYR A 131 10.68 -14.74 12.61
CA TYR A 131 11.06 -16.05 13.14
C TYR A 131 10.11 -17.16 12.67
N LEU A 132 8.79 -16.95 12.76
CA LEU A 132 7.80 -17.94 12.33
C LEU A 132 7.92 -18.27 10.84
N VAL A 133 8.02 -17.24 9.99
CA VAL A 133 8.17 -17.41 8.54
C VAL A 133 9.46 -18.17 8.22
N VAL A 134 10.58 -17.82 8.87
CA VAL A 134 11.88 -18.49 8.67
C VAL A 134 11.82 -19.97 9.06
N GLN A 135 11.12 -20.31 10.15
CA GLN A 135 10.99 -21.71 10.58
C GLN A 135 10.07 -22.53 9.66
N VAL A 136 8.97 -21.93 9.18
CA VAL A 136 7.99 -22.65 8.33
C VAL A 136 8.49 -22.81 6.90
N THR A 137 9.22 -21.83 6.37
CA THR A 137 9.67 -21.79 4.97
C THR A 137 10.44 -23.04 4.51
N PRO A 138 11.51 -23.52 5.18
CA PRO A 138 12.27 -24.67 4.69
C PRO A 138 11.44 -25.97 4.70
N VAL A 139 10.54 -26.12 5.67
CA VAL A 139 9.60 -27.26 5.72
C VAL A 139 8.61 -27.17 4.56
N GLY A 140 8.01 -26.00 4.36
CA GLY A 140 7.05 -25.76 3.28
C GLY A 140 7.62 -26.01 1.88
N ILE A 141 8.84 -25.51 1.62
CA ILE A 141 9.53 -25.74 0.35
C ILE A 141 9.89 -27.22 0.15
N ARG A 142 10.27 -27.94 1.20
CA ARG A 142 10.59 -29.37 1.09
C ARG A 142 9.39 -30.23 0.70
N GLU A 143 8.22 -29.95 1.29
CA GLU A 143 7.01 -30.75 1.05
C GLU A 143 6.26 -30.33 -0.23
N MET A 144 6.21 -29.03 -0.53
CA MET A 144 5.37 -28.48 -1.62
C MET A 144 6.17 -27.90 -2.81
N GLY A 145 7.48 -27.72 -2.67
CA GLY A 145 8.34 -27.13 -3.69
C GLY A 145 7.89 -25.73 -4.11
N ALA A 146 7.83 -25.49 -5.41
CA ALA A 146 7.42 -24.20 -6.00
C ALA A 146 5.96 -23.80 -5.69
N TRP A 147 5.11 -24.75 -5.31
CA TRP A 147 3.71 -24.43 -4.99
C TRP A 147 3.57 -23.72 -3.64
N PHE A 148 4.61 -23.77 -2.79
CA PHE A 148 4.63 -23.06 -1.52
C PHE A 148 4.53 -21.54 -1.67
N PHE A 149 5.02 -20.98 -2.78
CA PHE A 149 4.88 -19.54 -3.10
C PHE A 149 3.42 -19.08 -3.21
N LEU A 150 2.49 -19.98 -3.55
CA LEU A 150 1.05 -19.66 -3.60
C LEU A 150 0.46 -19.36 -2.23
N VAL A 151 1.00 -19.97 -1.15
CA VAL A 151 0.55 -19.69 0.22
C VAL A 151 0.76 -18.21 0.54
N TRP A 152 1.95 -17.69 0.23
CA TRP A 152 2.29 -16.28 0.41
C TRP A 152 1.52 -15.37 -0.55
N ALA A 153 1.24 -15.82 -1.77
CA ALA A 153 0.39 -15.08 -2.69
C ALA A 153 -1.02 -14.87 -2.11
N VAL A 154 -1.59 -15.88 -1.44
CA VAL A 154 -2.89 -15.78 -0.74
C VAL A 154 -2.78 -14.82 0.46
N PHE A 155 -1.73 -14.93 1.28
CA PHE A 155 -1.51 -13.99 2.39
C PHE A 155 -1.46 -12.54 1.90
N ASN A 156 -0.76 -12.25 0.80
CA ASN A 156 -0.75 -10.91 0.21
C ASN A 156 -2.15 -10.40 -0.21
N VAL A 157 -3.04 -11.27 -0.71
CA VAL A 157 -4.42 -10.87 -1.00
C VAL A 157 -5.20 -10.60 0.29
N VAL A 158 -5.05 -11.46 1.30
CA VAL A 158 -5.68 -11.29 2.61
C VAL A 158 -5.23 -9.98 3.25
N ASP A 159 -3.94 -9.70 3.23
CA ASP A 159 -3.34 -8.45 3.70
C ASP A 159 -3.92 -7.24 2.96
N ALA A 160 -4.05 -7.31 1.64
CA ALA A 160 -4.69 -6.25 0.85
C ALA A 160 -6.15 -6.01 1.29
N VAL A 161 -6.89 -7.07 1.59
CA VAL A 161 -8.28 -6.99 2.08
C VAL A 161 -8.33 -6.41 3.50
N ILE A 162 -7.45 -6.85 4.40
CA ILE A 162 -7.37 -6.34 5.77
C ILE A 162 -7.03 -4.84 5.76
N VAL A 163 -6.05 -4.42 4.96
CA VAL A 163 -5.69 -3.01 4.79
C VAL A 163 -6.85 -2.21 4.20
N TRP A 164 -7.59 -2.80 3.24
CA TRP A 164 -8.77 -2.15 2.69
C TRP A 164 -9.90 -1.99 3.72
N LEU A 165 -10.10 -2.95 4.61
CA LEU A 165 -11.16 -2.93 5.63
C LEU A 165 -10.83 -2.05 6.85
N CYS A 166 -9.62 -2.18 7.39
CA CYS A 166 -9.30 -1.75 8.75
C CYS A 166 -8.32 -0.58 8.85
N TYR A 167 -7.55 -0.28 7.79
CA TYR A 167 -6.46 0.70 7.86
C TYR A 167 -6.87 2.05 7.26
N PRO A 168 -7.05 3.10 8.07
CA PRO A 168 -7.30 4.46 7.57
C PRO A 168 -6.10 5.03 6.79
N GLU A 169 -6.37 5.96 5.87
CA GLU A 169 -5.30 6.70 5.19
C GLU A 169 -4.69 7.74 6.14
N THR A 170 -3.38 7.71 6.30
CA THR A 170 -2.60 8.67 7.10
C THR A 170 -1.83 9.66 6.24
N GLY A 171 -1.60 9.33 4.96
CA GLY A 171 -0.83 10.16 4.04
C GLY A 171 -1.52 11.49 3.77
N GLY A 172 -0.79 12.60 3.96
CA GLY A 172 -1.28 13.95 3.72
C GLY A 172 -2.14 14.54 4.86
N LEU A 173 -2.31 13.83 5.98
CA LEU A 173 -2.93 14.33 7.20
C LEU A 173 -1.84 14.75 8.21
N THR A 174 -2.13 15.76 9.04
CA THR A 174 -1.27 16.07 10.19
C THR A 174 -1.49 15.05 11.31
N LEU A 175 -0.53 14.89 12.22
CA LEU A 175 -0.67 13.94 13.33
C LEU A 175 -1.89 14.23 14.20
N GLU A 176 -2.23 15.51 14.40
CA GLU A 176 -3.43 15.93 15.14
C GLU A 176 -4.71 15.57 14.36
N ALA A 177 -4.68 15.66 13.03
CA ALA A 177 -5.80 15.25 12.20
C ALA A 177 -6.01 13.73 12.25
N VAL A 178 -4.94 12.94 12.24
CA VAL A 178 -4.98 11.49 12.46
C VAL A 178 -5.55 11.18 13.84
N ASP A 179 -5.16 11.92 14.89
CA ASP A 179 -5.75 11.77 16.22
C ASP A 179 -7.27 12.00 16.21
N ARG A 180 -7.74 13.06 15.52
CA ARG A 180 -9.17 13.33 15.37
C ARG A 180 -9.94 12.22 14.66
N VAL A 181 -9.35 11.51 13.68
CA VAL A 181 -9.99 10.36 13.03
C VAL A 181 -10.43 9.35 14.08
N PHE A 182 -9.56 9.03 15.03
CA PHE A 182 -9.86 8.04 16.05
C PHE A 182 -10.76 8.55 17.18
N THR A 183 -10.77 9.87 17.47
CA THR A 183 -11.60 10.46 18.54
C THR A 183 -13.05 10.78 18.13
N ARG A 184 -13.32 11.14 16.87
CA ARG A 184 -14.60 11.72 16.40
C ARG A 184 -15.87 10.85 16.54
N GLU A 185 -15.78 9.60 16.99
CA GLU A 185 -16.98 8.75 17.19
C GLU A 185 -17.46 8.66 18.65
N GLU A 186 -16.72 9.19 19.63
CA GLU A 186 -17.20 9.12 21.02
C GLU A 186 -18.33 10.13 21.32
N GLU A 187 -18.46 11.19 20.52
CA GLU A 187 -19.51 12.21 20.68
C GLU A 187 -20.77 11.93 19.83
N GLY A 188 -20.78 10.88 19.00
CA GLY A 188 -21.77 10.69 17.93
C GLY A 188 -22.51 9.35 17.93
N SER A 189 -22.68 8.70 19.09
CA SER A 189 -23.52 7.48 19.22
C SER A 189 -25.03 7.75 19.04
N GLY A 190 -25.44 8.99 18.76
CA GLY A 190 -26.82 9.32 18.38
C GLY A 190 -26.84 10.44 17.34
N SER A 191 -27.42 10.18 16.17
CA SER A 191 -27.57 11.11 15.04
C SER A 191 -26.26 11.32 14.25
N THR A 192 -26.04 10.63 13.15
CA THR A 192 -26.69 10.96 11.88
C THR A 192 -26.65 9.73 10.96
N ALA A 193 -27.74 8.97 11.00
CA ALA A 193 -28.24 8.40 9.77
C ALA A 193 -28.69 9.58 8.90
N ASP A 194 -28.29 9.56 7.64
CA ASP A 194 -28.72 10.47 6.58
C ASP A 194 -28.02 11.84 6.55
N GLU A 195 -27.03 11.96 5.65
CA GLU A 195 -27.02 12.96 4.59
C GLU A 195 -25.81 12.76 3.65
N GLY A 196 -26.08 12.46 2.37
CA GLY A 196 -25.28 13.04 1.28
C GLY A 196 -24.28 12.20 0.48
N GLY A 197 -24.22 10.87 0.62
CA GLY A 197 -23.30 10.08 -0.22
C GLY A 197 -23.74 8.65 -0.44
N HIS A 198 -23.96 8.28 -1.71
CA HIS A 198 -24.33 6.93 -2.15
C HIS A 198 -23.16 5.95 -1.87
N ALA A 199 -22.98 5.57 -0.61
CA ALA A 199 -21.94 4.64 -0.22
C ALA A 199 -22.28 3.26 -0.79
N THR A 200 -21.48 2.78 -1.74
CA THR A 200 -21.62 1.47 -2.36
C THR A 200 -21.69 0.40 -1.26
N GLY A 201 -22.46 -0.68 -1.42
CA GLY A 201 -22.63 -1.70 -0.37
C GLY A 201 -21.30 -2.21 0.23
N LEU A 202 -20.25 -2.29 -0.59
CA LEU A 202 -18.88 -2.63 -0.18
C LEU A 202 -18.23 -1.57 0.74
N GLN A 203 -18.53 -0.29 0.59
CA GLN A 203 -18.00 0.76 1.45
C GLN A 203 -18.59 0.70 2.87
N LYS A 204 -19.77 0.10 3.05
CA LYS A 204 -20.34 -0.13 4.40
C LYS A 204 -19.60 -1.22 5.17
N LEU A 205 -18.88 -2.12 4.50
CA LEU A 205 -18.01 -3.12 5.14
C LEU A 205 -16.71 -2.50 5.68
N GLN A 206 -16.28 -1.35 5.14
CA GLN A 206 -15.10 -0.67 5.64
C GLN A 206 -15.36 -0.13 7.04
N TRP A 207 -14.36 -0.26 7.91
CA TRP A 207 -14.44 0.32 9.24
C TRP A 207 -14.67 1.83 9.13
N SER A 208 -15.60 2.36 9.93
CA SER A 208 -16.02 3.77 9.87
C SER A 208 -14.85 4.77 9.86
N LYS A 209 -13.80 4.49 10.65
CA LYS A 209 -12.58 5.32 10.68
C LYS A 209 -11.86 5.43 9.34
N VAL A 210 -11.91 4.41 8.50
CA VAL A 210 -11.35 4.44 7.13
C VAL A 210 -12.09 5.46 6.28
N ARG A 211 -13.42 5.52 6.42
CA ARG A 211 -14.25 6.50 5.71
C ARG A 211 -14.02 7.91 6.22
N VAL A 212 -14.02 8.09 7.54
CA VAL A 212 -13.74 9.39 8.18
C VAL A 212 -12.37 9.94 7.75
N ALA A 213 -11.34 9.11 7.70
CA ALA A 213 -10.02 9.52 7.21
C ALA A 213 -10.05 9.93 5.73
N ALA A 214 -10.77 9.19 4.89
CA ALA A 214 -10.91 9.50 3.47
C ALA A 214 -11.66 10.83 3.24
N ASP A 215 -12.70 11.10 4.02
CA ASP A 215 -13.47 12.34 3.93
C ASP A 215 -12.65 13.54 4.45
N MET A 216 -11.95 13.39 5.57
CA MET A 216 -11.00 14.42 6.05
C MET A 216 -9.90 14.75 5.03
N LEU A 217 -9.40 13.75 4.30
CA LEU A 217 -8.41 13.98 3.25
C LEU A 217 -9.00 14.75 2.07
N ARG A 218 -10.26 14.48 1.68
CA ARG A 218 -10.95 15.20 0.61
C ARG A 218 -11.18 16.68 0.93
N GLU A 219 -11.41 16.97 2.21
CA GLU A 219 -11.61 18.33 2.74
C GLU A 219 -10.28 19.06 3.05
N SER A 220 -9.14 18.36 2.97
CA SER A 220 -7.85 18.95 3.34
C SER A 220 -7.42 20.10 2.41
N PRO A 221 -6.72 21.13 2.91
CA PRO A 221 -6.16 22.20 2.09
C PRO A 221 -5.20 21.73 1.00
N ALA A 222 -4.59 20.55 1.17
CA ALA A 222 -3.76 19.90 0.17
C ALA A 222 -4.62 19.39 -1.02
N ALA A 223 -5.79 18.81 -0.74
CA ALA A 223 -6.74 18.41 -1.77
C ALA A 223 -7.34 19.63 -2.50
N ALA A 224 -7.63 20.72 -1.77
CA ALA A 224 -8.11 21.98 -2.35
C ALA A 224 -7.07 22.59 -3.31
N ARG A 225 -5.78 22.64 -2.91
CA ARG A 225 -4.69 23.11 -3.78
C ARG A 225 -4.56 22.27 -5.04
N LYS A 226 -4.67 20.93 -4.92
CA LYS A 226 -4.57 20.03 -6.06
C LYS A 226 -5.73 20.22 -7.06
N ARG A 227 -6.94 20.49 -6.57
CA ARG A 227 -8.10 20.85 -7.42
C ARG A 227 -7.87 22.16 -8.16
N ALA A 228 -7.43 23.20 -7.45
CA ALA A 228 -7.14 24.50 -8.05
C ALA A 228 -6.06 24.42 -9.14
N THR A 229 -5.03 23.57 -8.97
CA THR A 229 -4.03 23.35 -10.03
C THR A 229 -4.62 22.63 -11.25
N MET A 230 -5.45 21.61 -11.05
CA MET A 230 -6.10 20.89 -12.16
C MET A 230 -7.10 21.77 -12.92
N GLU A 231 -7.85 22.61 -12.21
CA GLU A 231 -8.77 23.59 -12.81
C GLU A 231 -7.98 24.62 -13.64
N GLY A 232 -6.89 25.17 -13.10
CA GLY A 232 -6.03 26.09 -13.84
C GLY A 232 -5.32 25.48 -15.05
N GLU A 233 -4.95 24.20 -15.00
CA GLU A 233 -4.41 23.46 -16.16
C GLU A 233 -5.50 23.18 -17.21
N SER A 234 -6.72 22.86 -16.78
CA SER A 234 -7.88 22.66 -17.67
C SER A 234 -8.28 23.96 -18.36
N GLU A 235 -8.29 25.08 -17.65
CA GLU A 235 -8.58 26.40 -18.22
C GLU A 235 -7.50 26.84 -19.20
N ARG A 236 -6.21 26.63 -18.90
CA ARG A 236 -5.12 26.87 -19.86
C ARG A 236 -5.19 25.98 -21.09
N GLY A 237 -5.60 24.72 -20.93
CA GLY A 237 -5.81 23.80 -22.05
C GLY A 237 -7.00 24.21 -22.94
N LEU A 238 -8.05 24.77 -22.34
CA LEU A 238 -9.22 25.29 -23.07
C LEU A 238 -8.86 26.55 -23.88
N LEU A 239 -8.07 27.45 -23.29
CA LEU A 239 -7.60 28.67 -23.97
C LEU A 239 -6.56 28.39 -25.06
N ALA A 240 -5.75 27.35 -24.92
CA ALA A 240 -4.80 26.92 -25.95
C ALA A 240 -5.45 26.18 -27.14
N GLY A 241 -6.70 25.75 -27.01
CA GLY A 241 -7.46 25.05 -28.06
C GLY A 241 -8.12 25.98 -29.09
N ASP A 242 -8.19 27.29 -28.82
CA ASP A 242 -8.89 28.28 -29.66
C ASP A 242 -7.96 29.04 -30.64
N ASP A 243 -6.63 28.86 -30.51
CA ASP A 243 -5.61 29.53 -31.34
C ASP A 243 -5.01 28.60 -32.41
N THR A 244 -5.83 27.86 -33.17
CA THR A 244 -5.39 27.34 -34.48
C THR A 244 -5.91 28.26 -35.59
N PRO A 245 -5.07 29.14 -36.18
CA PRO A 245 -5.47 29.88 -37.35
C PRO A 245 -5.64 28.88 -38.50
N GLY A 246 -6.86 28.79 -39.03
CA GLY A 246 -7.14 28.08 -40.26
C GLY A 246 -6.32 28.67 -41.41
N TYR A 247 -5.19 28.06 -41.72
CA TYR A 247 -4.49 28.32 -42.97
C TYR A 247 -5.14 27.48 -44.07
N GLY A 248 -5.79 28.22 -44.96
CA GLY A 248 -6.47 27.71 -46.14
C GLY A 248 -5.54 26.93 -47.06
N THR A 249 -6.17 25.96 -47.70
CA THR A 249 -5.74 25.18 -48.83
C THR A 249 -5.20 26.06 -49.95
N ALA A 250 -3.90 26.00 -50.23
CA ALA A 250 -3.33 26.35 -51.53
C ALA A 250 -1.88 25.82 -51.64
N ALA A 251 -1.67 24.80 -52.47
CA ALA A 251 -0.51 24.59 -53.33
C ALA A 251 -0.26 23.10 -53.58
N THR A 252 -0.79 22.56 -54.68
CA THR A 252 -0.01 21.66 -55.55
C THR A 252 -0.61 21.71 -56.96
N GLU A 253 -0.12 22.67 -57.76
CA GLU A 253 -0.08 22.56 -59.22
C GLU A 253 1.40 22.46 -59.61
N ILE A 254 1.64 21.58 -60.60
CA ILE A 254 2.90 21.21 -61.29
C ILE A 254 3.75 20.14 -60.58
#